data_AF-A0A9X5XNE2-F1
#
_entry.id   AF-A0A9X5XNE2-F1
#
_cell.length_a   1.000
_cell.length_b   1.000
_cell.length_c   1.000
_cell.angle_alpha   90.00
_cell.angle_beta   90.00
_cell.angle_gamma   90.00
#
_symmetry.space_group_name_H-M   'P 1'
#
loop_
_entity.id
_entity.type
_entity.pdbx_description
1 polymer ?
#
loop_
_entity_poly.entity_id
_entity_poly.type
_entity_poly.pdbx_seq_one_letter_code
_entity_poly.pdbx_strand_id
1 'polypeptide(L)'
;MKFAVIGDPISHSLSPLMHNKNFESLDLKHTYEAVNVPIENFKYIKEIIEEKNLNGFNITIPHKERIIPYLDEIDAQSSSVGAVNTVLIRDGKWIGYNTDGIGYVTGLRQVYNDLENAYILILGAGGASKGIANELIKFFNTKL
;
A
#
# COMPACT_ATOMS: atom_id res chain seq x y z
N MET A 1 12.21 9.42 -11.59
CA MET A 1 11.13 8.41 -11.54
C MET A 1 9.82 9.12 -11.23
N LYS A 2 8.71 8.56 -11.69
CA LYS A 2 7.36 9.09 -11.45
C LYS A 2 6.56 8.11 -10.60
N PHE A 3 5.92 8.64 -9.57
CA PHE A 3 5.10 7.88 -8.64
C PHE A 3 3.73 8.53 -8.48
N ALA A 4 2.77 7.75 -8.01
CA ALA A 4 1.42 8.25 -7.73
C ALA A 4 0.76 7.52 -6.56
N VAL A 5 -0.33 8.08 -6.06
CA VAL A 5 -1.35 7.33 -5.32
C VAL A 5 -2.65 7.33 -6.13
N ILE A 6 -3.26 6.16 -6.28
CA ILE A 6 -4.55 5.98 -6.95
C ILE A 6 -5.66 5.70 -5.92
N GLY A 7 -6.84 6.28 -6.13
CA GLY A 7 -8.02 6.04 -5.30
C GLY A 7 -9.22 6.83 -5.79
N ASP A 8 -10.33 6.68 -5.08
CA ASP A 8 -11.58 7.41 -5.34
C ASP A 8 -12.43 7.53 -4.05
N PRO A 9 -12.59 8.73 -3.48
CA PRO A 9 -11.91 9.98 -3.82
C PRO A 9 -10.44 9.97 -3.39
N ILE A 10 -9.60 10.82 -4.02
CA ILE A 10 -8.15 10.88 -3.70
C ILE A 10 -7.61 12.25 -3.28
N SER A 11 -8.37 13.32 -3.47
CA SER A 11 -7.90 14.71 -3.28
C SER A 11 -7.40 15.04 -1.87
N HIS A 12 -7.89 14.32 -0.86
CA HIS A 12 -7.50 14.49 0.54
C HIS A 12 -6.21 13.75 0.93
N SER A 13 -5.60 13.01 0.01
CA SER A 13 -4.41 12.23 0.31
C SER A 13 -3.23 13.15 0.65
N LEU A 14 -2.62 12.91 1.82
CA LEU A 14 -1.37 13.57 2.22
C LEU A 14 -0.12 12.87 1.64
N SER A 15 -0.30 11.74 0.95
CA SER A 15 0.82 10.96 0.39
C SER A 15 1.69 11.79 -0.57
N PRO A 16 1.12 12.61 -1.49
CA PRO A 16 1.94 13.48 -2.33
C PRO A 16 2.79 14.45 -1.53
N LEU A 17 2.25 15.08 -0.49
CA LEU A 17 3.02 15.99 0.36
C LEU A 17 4.18 15.25 1.04
N MET A 18 3.87 14.11 1.68
CA MET A 18 4.84 13.28 2.39
C MET A 18 5.98 12.80 1.48
N HIS A 19 5.65 12.20 0.33
CA HIS A 19 6.66 11.64 -0.57
C HIS A 19 7.48 12.71 -1.29
N ASN A 20 6.87 13.81 -1.74
CA ASN A 20 7.64 14.89 -2.37
C ASN A 20 8.59 15.54 -1.35
N LYS A 21 8.20 15.70 -0.08
CA LYS A 21 9.09 16.17 0.99
C LYS A 21 10.25 15.20 1.27
N ASN A 22 9.97 13.90 1.26
CA ASN A 22 11.02 12.89 1.37
C ASN A 22 12.00 12.95 0.19
N PHE A 23 11.51 13.08 -1.04
CA PHE A 23 12.36 13.22 -2.22
C PHE A 23 13.24 14.47 -2.17
N GLU A 24 12.68 15.60 -1.73
CA GLU A 24 13.44 16.85 -1.49
C GLU A 24 14.56 16.64 -0.48
N SER A 25 14.29 15.97 0.66
CA SER A 25 15.31 15.72 1.69
C SER A 25 16.44 14.78 1.26
N LEU A 26 16.23 14.00 0.20
CA LEU A 26 17.18 13.02 -0.34
C LEU A 26 17.82 13.48 -1.66
N ASP A 27 17.60 14.73 -2.07
CA ASP A 27 18.03 15.29 -3.36
C ASP A 27 17.59 14.45 -4.58
N LEU A 28 16.44 13.78 -4.48
CA LEU A 28 15.90 12.93 -5.54
C LEU A 28 14.98 13.72 -6.47
N LYS A 29 15.33 13.74 -7.76
CA LYS A 29 14.51 14.35 -8.83
C LYS A 29 13.37 13.40 -9.23
N HIS A 30 12.41 13.21 -8.34
CA HIS A 30 11.24 12.34 -8.52
C HIS A 30 9.95 13.13 -8.32
N THR A 31 8.84 12.59 -8.83
CA THR A 31 7.51 13.19 -8.66
C THR A 31 6.57 12.20 -7.98
N TYR A 32 5.72 12.69 -7.09
CA TYR A 32 4.60 11.93 -6.54
C TYR A 32 3.30 12.71 -6.69
N GLU A 33 2.30 12.16 -7.38
CA GLU A 33 0.99 12.82 -7.58
C GLU A 33 -0.20 11.99 -7.05
N ALA A 34 -1.35 12.64 -6.89
CA ALA A 34 -2.61 11.95 -6.63
C ALA A 34 -3.38 11.79 -7.95
N VAL A 35 -3.81 10.57 -8.27
CA VAL A 35 -4.53 10.25 -9.50
C VAL A 35 -5.91 9.70 -9.13
N ASN A 36 -6.96 10.46 -9.44
CA ASN A 36 -8.32 10.00 -9.17
C ASN A 36 -8.71 8.98 -10.23
N VAL A 37 -9.04 7.76 -9.81
CA VAL A 37 -9.49 6.70 -10.72
C VAL A 37 -10.84 6.22 -10.23
N PRO A 38 -11.96 6.70 -10.80
CA PRO A 38 -13.28 6.20 -10.46
C PRO A 38 -13.41 4.69 -10.66
N ILE A 39 -14.27 4.03 -9.88
CA ILE A 39 -14.45 2.57 -9.91
C ILE A 39 -14.76 2.05 -11.33
N GLU A 40 -15.62 2.75 -12.05
CA GLU A 40 -16.04 2.45 -13.41
C GLU A 40 -14.91 2.52 -14.45
N ASN A 41 -13.88 3.31 -14.15
CA ASN A 41 -12.72 3.51 -15.00
C ASN A 41 -11.54 2.59 -14.62
N PHE A 42 -11.64 1.85 -13.52
CA PHE A 42 -10.54 1.01 -13.05
C PHE A 42 -10.15 -0.11 -14.04
N LYS A 43 -11.07 -0.51 -14.92
CA LYS A 43 -10.77 -1.44 -16.02
C LYS A 43 -9.67 -0.94 -16.96
N TYR A 44 -9.44 0.37 -17.02
CA TYR A 44 -8.41 1.01 -17.83
C TYR A 44 -7.14 1.34 -17.04
N ILE A 45 -6.92 0.68 -15.90
CA ILE A 45 -5.82 1.05 -14.99
C ILE A 45 -4.45 0.91 -15.65
N LYS A 46 -4.24 -0.10 -16.52
CA LYS A 46 -2.94 -0.28 -17.19
C LYS A 46 -2.65 0.89 -18.13
N GLU A 47 -3.63 1.28 -18.94
CA GLU A 47 -3.53 2.42 -19.87
C GLU A 47 -3.26 3.72 -19.12
N ILE A 48 -4.02 4.00 -18.05
CA ILE A 48 -3.86 5.22 -17.23
C ILE A 48 -2.43 5.33 -16.65
N ILE A 49 -1.89 4.20 -16.18
CA ILE A 49 -0.56 4.15 -15.53
C ILE A 49 0.56 4.24 -16.58
N GLU A 50 0.39 3.63 -17.75
CA GLU A 50 1.31 3.70 -18.88
C GLU A 50 1.38 5.11 -19.49
N GLU A 51 0.24 5.77 -19.71
CA GLU A 51 0.18 7.16 -20.20
C GLU A 51 0.93 8.14 -19.30
N LYS A 52 0.88 7.90 -17.99
CA LYS A 52 1.60 8.70 -16.99
C LYS A 52 3.09 8.35 -16.89
N ASN A 53 3.50 7.21 -17.46
CA ASN A 53 4.86 6.67 -17.40
C ASN A 53 5.35 6.49 -15.95
N LEU A 54 4.54 5.84 -15.12
CA LEU A 54 4.84 5.62 -13.70
C LEU A 54 5.82 4.46 -13.51
N ASN A 55 6.68 4.59 -12.49
CA ASN A 55 7.61 3.55 -12.05
C ASN A 55 7.06 2.73 -10.87
N GLY A 56 6.03 3.24 -10.21
CA GLY A 56 5.34 2.58 -9.11
C GLY A 56 4.25 3.50 -8.58
N PHE A 57 3.30 2.93 -7.85
CA PHE A 57 2.19 3.70 -7.30
C PHE A 57 1.60 3.04 -6.07
N ASN A 58 1.09 3.86 -5.16
CA ASN A 58 0.27 3.40 -4.05
C ASN A 58 -1.20 3.33 -4.44
N ILE A 59 -1.95 2.54 -3.70
CA ILE A 59 -3.36 2.25 -3.93
C ILE A 59 -4.10 2.43 -2.62
N THR A 60 -5.16 3.22 -2.64
CA THR A 60 -6.06 3.38 -1.49
C THR A 60 -7.48 2.93 -1.83
N ILE A 61 -8.42 3.18 -0.92
CA ILE A 61 -9.84 2.86 -1.09
C ILE A 61 -10.33 3.44 -2.42
N PRO A 62 -11.18 2.71 -3.17
CA PRO A 62 -11.69 1.35 -2.91
C PRO A 62 -10.91 0.24 -3.66
N HIS A 63 -9.67 0.50 -4.08
CA HIS A 63 -9.01 -0.28 -5.13
C HIS A 63 -8.02 -1.34 -4.66
N LYS A 64 -7.75 -1.43 -3.35
CA LYS A 64 -6.71 -2.33 -2.80
C LYS A 64 -6.91 -3.81 -3.16
N GLU A 65 -8.15 -4.25 -3.29
CA GLU A 65 -8.47 -5.63 -3.70
C GLU A 65 -8.64 -5.72 -5.24
N ARG A 66 -9.14 -4.64 -5.85
CA ARG A 66 -9.47 -4.56 -7.28
C ARG A 66 -8.26 -4.61 -8.20
N ILE A 67 -7.10 -4.16 -7.72
CA ILE A 67 -5.85 -4.18 -8.49
C ILE A 67 -5.32 -5.60 -8.73
N ILE A 68 -5.62 -6.55 -7.85
CA ILE A 68 -4.97 -7.88 -7.83
C ILE A 68 -5.00 -8.58 -9.19
N PRO A 69 -6.13 -8.63 -9.93
CA PRO A 69 -6.18 -9.28 -11.24
C PRO A 69 -5.33 -8.60 -12.34
N TYR A 70 -4.82 -7.39 -12.11
CA TYR A 70 -4.00 -6.64 -13.07
C TYR A 70 -2.50 -6.81 -12.84
N LEU A 71 -2.10 -7.45 -11.74
CA LEU A 71 -0.71 -7.65 -11.34
C LEU A 71 -0.13 -8.91 -11.98
N ASP A 72 1.16 -8.85 -12.32
CA ASP A 72 1.90 -10.00 -12.84
C ASP A 72 2.44 -10.87 -11.69
N GLU A 73 2.84 -10.22 -10.59
CA GLU A 73 3.38 -10.87 -9.39
C GLU A 73 2.81 -10.21 -8.13
N ILE A 74 2.64 -10.99 -7.06
CA ILE A 74 2.19 -10.51 -5.75
C ILE A 74 3.03 -11.19 -4.69
N ASP A 75 3.54 -10.42 -3.72
CA ASP A 75 4.30 -11.02 -2.63
C ASP A 75 3.41 -11.92 -1.75
N ALA A 76 4.05 -12.86 -1.03
CA ALA A 76 3.32 -13.84 -0.23
C ALA A 76 2.41 -13.19 0.84
N GLN A 77 2.86 -12.06 1.41
CA GLN A 77 2.08 -11.32 2.41
C GLN A 77 0.81 -10.72 1.80
N SER A 78 0.92 -9.99 0.70
CA SER A 78 -0.25 -9.37 0.03
C SER A 78 -1.21 -10.41 -0.53
N SER A 79 -0.68 -11.54 -1.00
CA SER A 79 -1.49 -12.68 -1.43
C SER A 79 -2.32 -13.25 -0.27
N SER A 80 -1.72 -13.41 0.90
CA SER A 80 -2.43 -13.87 2.11
C SER A 80 -3.46 -12.85 2.62
N VAL A 81 -3.16 -11.55 2.56
CA VAL A 81 -4.07 -10.48 2.97
C VAL A 81 -5.24 -10.32 1.98
N GLY A 82 -5.01 -10.63 0.70
CA GLY A 82 -5.96 -10.35 -0.37
C GLY A 82 -6.13 -8.87 -0.66
N ALA A 83 -5.09 -8.06 -0.40
CA ALA A 83 -5.09 -6.62 -0.67
C ALA A 83 -3.67 -6.11 -0.96
N VAL A 84 -3.55 -5.19 -1.91
CA VAL A 84 -2.30 -4.53 -2.32
C VAL A 84 -2.46 -3.02 -2.16
N ASN A 85 -1.50 -2.37 -1.49
CA ASN A 85 -1.48 -0.91 -1.33
C ASN A 85 -0.29 -0.26 -2.07
N THR A 86 0.62 -1.05 -2.62
CA THR A 86 1.87 -0.60 -3.25
C THR A 86 2.16 -1.47 -4.46
N VAL A 87 2.40 -0.85 -5.62
CA VAL A 87 2.78 -1.54 -6.86
C VAL A 87 4.10 -0.99 -7.35
N LEU A 88 5.03 -1.90 -7.65
CA LEU A 88 6.28 -1.61 -8.33
C LEU A 88 6.17 -2.00 -9.80
N ILE A 89 6.60 -1.13 -10.70
CA ILE A 89 6.73 -1.45 -12.12
C ILE A 89 8.21 -1.65 -12.43
N ARG A 90 8.59 -2.90 -12.73
CA ARG A 90 9.98 -3.27 -13.02
C ARG A 90 10.02 -4.17 -14.24
N ASP A 91 10.79 -3.77 -15.24
CA ASP A 91 10.95 -4.51 -16.50
C ASP A 91 9.60 -4.83 -17.19
N GLY A 92 8.66 -3.89 -17.12
CA GLY A 92 7.30 -4.03 -17.65
C GLY A 92 6.33 -4.83 -16.78
N LYS A 93 6.81 -5.47 -15.71
CA LYS A 93 5.98 -6.25 -14.78
C LYS A 93 5.47 -5.41 -13.61
N TRP A 94 4.22 -5.65 -13.22
CA TRP A 94 3.56 -5.04 -12.07
C TRP A 94 3.61 -6.00 -10.89
N ILE A 95 4.34 -5.61 -9.85
CA ILE A 95 4.57 -6.41 -8.65
C ILE A 95 3.85 -5.76 -7.47
N GLY A 96 2.90 -6.48 -6.85
CA GLY A 96 2.09 -6.00 -5.73
C GLY A 96 2.68 -6.30 -4.36
N TYR A 97 2.59 -5.31 -3.48
CA TYR A 97 2.98 -5.35 -2.07
C TYR A 97 1.93 -4.69 -1.18
N ASN A 98 1.99 -5.01 0.10
CA ASN A 98 1.14 -4.44 1.14
C ASN A 98 2.02 -3.98 2.30
N THR A 99 2.15 -2.66 2.43
CA THR A 99 3.00 -2.02 3.44
C THR A 99 2.21 -1.53 4.66
N ASP A 100 0.88 -1.65 4.67
CA ASP A 100 0.05 -1.17 5.79
C ASP A 100 0.38 -1.94 7.08
N GLY A 101 0.51 -3.26 7.00
CA GLY A 101 0.78 -4.13 8.16
C GLY A 101 2.14 -3.85 8.79
N ILE A 102 3.20 -3.96 7.99
CA ILE A 102 4.58 -3.69 8.43
C ILE A 102 4.74 -2.24 8.90
N GLY A 103 4.11 -1.27 8.23
CA GLY A 103 4.14 0.14 8.62
C GLY A 103 3.50 0.37 9.99
N TYR A 104 2.32 -0.21 10.23
CA TYR A 104 1.63 -0.11 11.51
C TYR A 104 2.45 -0.72 12.66
N VAL A 105 2.94 -1.96 12.49
CA VAL A 105 3.70 -2.65 13.54
C VAL A 105 5.03 -1.94 13.81
N THR A 106 5.70 -1.45 12.77
CA THR A 106 6.93 -0.66 12.92
C THR A 106 6.67 0.60 13.75
N GLY A 107 5.60 1.35 13.45
CA GLY A 107 5.24 2.54 14.22
C GLY A 107 4.83 2.20 15.66
N LEU A 108 4.02 1.17 15.85
CA LEU A 108 3.56 0.73 17.18
C LEU A 108 4.74 0.38 18.09
N ARG A 109 5.74 -0.34 17.57
CA ARG A 109 6.94 -0.71 18.33
C ARG A 109 7.81 0.47 18.76
N GLN A 110 7.68 1.64 18.12
CA GLN A 110 8.40 2.85 18.54
C GLN A 110 7.77 3.50 19.77
N VAL A 111 6.51 3.20 20.06
CA VAL A 111 5.74 3.85 21.14
C VAL A 111 5.22 2.87 22.19
N TYR A 112 5.25 1.56 21.92
CA TYR A 112 4.77 0.51 22.80
C TYR A 112 5.79 -0.64 22.89
N ASN A 113 6.44 -0.75 24.05
CA ASN A 113 7.59 -1.64 24.23
C ASN A 113 7.22 -3.11 24.50
N ASP A 114 6.04 -3.39 25.06
CA ASP A 114 5.64 -4.73 25.52
C ASP A 114 4.65 -5.42 24.56
N LEU A 115 4.87 -5.27 23.25
CA LEU A 115 3.93 -5.72 22.22
C LEU A 115 3.67 -7.23 22.27
N GLU A 116 4.67 -8.03 22.66
CA GLU A 116 4.59 -9.50 22.70
C GLU A 116 3.60 -10.03 23.75
N ASN A 117 3.31 -9.24 24.79
CA ASN A 117 2.38 -9.59 25.87
C ASN A 117 1.03 -8.85 25.76
N ALA A 118 0.81 -8.08 24.69
CA ALA A 118 -0.39 -7.25 24.54
C ALA A 118 -1.62 -8.06 24.12
N TYR A 119 -2.78 -7.72 24.69
CA TYR A 119 -4.08 -8.10 24.15
C TYR A 119 -4.57 -7.01 23.20
N ILE A 120 -4.70 -7.33 21.91
CA ILE A 120 -5.01 -6.35 20.86
C ILE A 120 -6.42 -6.57 20.33
N LEU A 121 -7.22 -5.51 20.33
CA LEU A 121 -8.51 -5.45 19.64
C LEU A 121 -8.35 -4.66 18.33
N ILE A 122 -8.70 -5.28 17.19
CA ILE A 122 -8.72 -4.63 15.88
C ILE A 122 -10.17 -4.46 15.44
N LEU A 123 -10.58 -3.25 15.08
CA LEU A 123 -11.92 -2.95 14.59
C LEU A 123 -11.92 -2.79 13.07
N GLY A 124 -12.70 -3.61 12.37
CA GLY A 124 -12.83 -3.64 10.91
C GLY A 124 -12.23 -4.89 10.26
N ALA A 125 -12.63 -5.18 9.01
CA ALA A 125 -12.26 -6.40 8.28
C ALA A 125 -11.77 -6.14 6.83
N GLY A 126 -11.45 -4.88 6.49
CA GLY A 126 -10.91 -4.52 5.18
C GLY A 126 -9.41 -4.78 5.05
N GLY A 127 -8.82 -4.47 3.89
CA GLY A 127 -7.41 -4.75 3.57
C GLY A 127 -6.39 -4.22 4.57
N ALA A 128 -6.63 -3.05 5.18
CA ALA A 128 -5.75 -2.51 6.22
C ALA A 128 -5.78 -3.36 7.51
N SER A 129 -6.98 -3.72 7.99
CA SER A 129 -7.14 -4.57 9.19
C SER A 129 -6.50 -5.95 8.98
N LYS A 130 -6.76 -6.58 7.83
CA LYS A 130 -6.13 -7.85 7.45
C LYS A 130 -4.61 -7.76 7.41
N GLY A 131 -4.06 -6.68 6.84
CA GLY A 131 -2.61 -6.43 6.79
C GLY A 131 -1.99 -6.28 8.18
N ILE A 132 -2.63 -5.51 9.07
CA ILE A 132 -2.17 -5.32 10.45
C ILE A 132 -2.21 -6.64 11.23
N ALA A 133 -3.30 -7.40 11.14
CA ALA A 133 -3.44 -8.68 11.82
C ALA A 133 -2.38 -9.69 11.37
N ASN A 134 -2.12 -9.78 10.05
CA ASN A 134 -1.10 -10.66 9.49
C ASN A 134 0.33 -10.30 9.90
N GLU A 135 0.61 -9.03 10.19
CA GLU A 135 1.92 -8.64 10.71
C GLU A 135 2.03 -8.89 12.23
N LEU A 136 0.99 -8.52 12.99
CA LEU A 136 0.97 -8.68 14.45
C LEU A 136 1.09 -10.13 14.90
N ILE A 137 0.47 -11.09 14.19
CA ILE A 137 0.52 -12.52 14.56
C ILE A 137 1.95 -13.06 14.65
N LYS A 138 2.92 -12.46 13.94
CA LYS A 138 4.34 -12.87 13.94
C LYS A 138 5.04 -12.58 15.27
N PHE A 139 4.47 -11.72 16.12
CA PHE A 139 5.03 -11.31 17.40
C PHE A 139 4.39 -12.04 18.59
N PHE A 140 3.31 -12.76 18.36
CA PHE A 140 2.66 -13.56 19.38
C PHE A 140 3.11 -15.00 19.26
N ASN A 141 3.68 -15.55 20.33
CA ASN A 141 3.86 -16.99 20.45
C ASN A 141 2.48 -17.63 20.57
N THR A 142 1.89 -18.03 19.45
CA THR A 142 0.69 -18.86 19.42
C THR A 142 1.05 -20.25 19.95
N LYS A 143 1.11 -20.39 21.28
CA LYS A 143 0.75 -21.64 21.94
C LYS A 143 -0.78 -21.74 21.87
N LEU A 144 -1.29 -22.13 20.71
CA LEU A 144 -2.62 -22.70 20.58
C LEU A 144 -2.45 -24.19 20.27
#